data_AF-A0A4S8SRV5-F1
#
_entry.id   AF-A0A4S8SRV5-F1
#
_cell.length_a   1.000
_cell.length_b   1.000
_cell.length_c   1.000
_cell.angle_alpha   90.00
_cell.angle_beta   90.00
_cell.angle_gamma   90.00
#
_symmetry.space_group_name_H-M   'P 1'
#
loop_
_entity.id
_entity.type
_entity.pdbx_description
1 polymer ?
#
loop_
_entity_poly.entity_id
_entity_poly.type
_entity_poly.pdbx_seq_one_letter_code
_entity_poly.pdbx_strand_id
1 'polypeptide(L)'
;MSSITMSLSFGLNTKSKAPASPPKTKRRPVATNVLGDDSDDDAPAAAAPKSNVFEEELTEFDSSKPSRQSAPVPALKKAPSKLKPGSVPTKPPTRKPQGRDPDEYGDLSAQRESAAYAAKATELDSTIYDYDSFHSAATHAASARKAAAKQESVAQGPKYMNALLTAAAQRKQDQQVAREKFLQKERENEGEEFADKESFVTGAYKAQQEENQRLREEEEKKAAEEEERKRKMGGGMQGFYRNVMADSDRRHQEAMEAAAEMEKRKLAGDNVAEDPEAKEEKDKIAEMAAKGVNVTLNDEGQVADKRQLLSAGLNVLASPAPPPKPSATIQKQDDTAQWNKRRDNGVRERQTRMMEQQLEESRKRALEQDKEEQERLEKASKSKKTDTDISSARERFLARKREKEEAAKKKAG
;
A
#
# COMPACT_ATOMS: atom_id res chain seq x y z
N MET A 1 86.28 25.22 -24.29
CA MET A 1 85.11 24.61 -24.96
C MET A 1 83.86 25.14 -24.30
N SER A 2 83.03 25.85 -25.05
CA SER A 2 81.81 26.50 -24.58
C SER A 2 80.84 25.52 -23.93
N SER A 3 80.29 25.89 -22.79
CA SER A 3 78.94 25.49 -22.41
C SER A 3 78.27 26.64 -21.67
N ILE A 4 77.22 27.15 -22.29
CA ILE A 4 76.44 28.32 -21.91
C ILE A 4 75.51 27.90 -20.77
N THR A 5 75.71 28.46 -19.57
CA THR A 5 74.74 28.43 -18.48
C THR A 5 73.81 29.62 -18.63
N MET A 6 72.60 29.42 -19.15
CA MET A 6 71.54 30.42 -19.03
C MET A 6 70.77 30.22 -17.73
N SER A 7 71.07 31.09 -16.76
CA SER A 7 70.19 31.45 -15.66
C SER A 7 69.16 32.45 -16.14
N LEU A 8 67.86 32.25 -15.92
CA LEU A 8 66.93 33.36 -15.73
C LEU A 8 65.76 32.94 -14.83
N SER A 9 65.64 33.70 -13.76
CA SER A 9 64.65 33.78 -12.68
C SER A 9 63.28 34.31 -13.11
N PHE A 10 62.29 34.20 -12.20
CA PHE A 10 61.08 35.04 -11.96
C PHE A 10 59.86 34.12 -11.74
N GLY A 11 59.05 34.20 -10.69
CA GLY A 11 58.94 35.09 -9.54
C GLY A 11 57.57 34.82 -8.90
N LEU A 12 57.53 34.29 -7.67
CA LEU A 12 56.29 34.16 -6.90
C LEU A 12 56.28 35.21 -5.79
N ASN A 13 55.58 36.31 -6.07
CA ASN A 13 55.16 37.37 -5.17
C ASN A 13 53.91 37.95 -5.86
N THR A 14 52.74 38.20 -5.30
CA THR A 14 52.26 38.46 -3.95
C THR A 14 50.72 38.37 -3.94
N LYS A 15 50.15 37.91 -2.82
CA LYS A 15 48.99 38.46 -2.08
C LYS A 15 47.74 38.99 -2.83
N SER A 16 46.61 38.39 -2.43
CA SER A 16 45.25 38.95 -2.28
C SER A 16 44.40 39.20 -3.53
N LYS A 17 43.20 38.58 -3.57
CA LYS A 17 41.86 39.21 -3.57
C LYS A 17 40.83 38.13 -3.97
N ALA A 18 39.79 37.92 -3.17
CA ALA A 18 38.63 37.15 -3.59
C ALA A 18 37.84 37.92 -4.67
N PRO A 19 37.28 37.22 -5.68
CA PRO A 19 36.15 37.76 -6.42
C PRO A 19 34.91 36.83 -6.38
N ALA A 20 33.82 37.43 -5.92
CA ALA A 20 32.43 37.33 -6.37
C ALA A 20 31.88 35.97 -6.85
N SER A 21 30.85 35.50 -6.13
CA SER A 21 29.88 34.51 -6.61
C SER A 21 29.17 34.97 -7.90
N PRO A 22 28.94 34.10 -8.89
CA PRO A 22 28.17 34.45 -10.09
C PRO A 22 26.68 34.68 -9.78
N PRO A 23 25.97 35.50 -10.59
CA PRO A 23 24.57 35.83 -10.35
C PRO A 23 23.64 34.63 -10.55
N LYS A 24 22.64 34.49 -9.66
CA LYS A 24 21.59 33.47 -9.73
C LYS A 24 20.73 33.68 -10.99
N THR A 25 20.69 32.67 -11.86
CA THR A 25 19.77 32.64 -13.01
C THR A 25 18.35 32.29 -12.54
N LYS A 26 17.37 33.06 -13.03
CA LYS A 26 15.93 32.81 -12.82
C LYS A 26 15.52 31.55 -13.60
N ARG A 27 14.96 30.55 -12.93
CA ARG A 27 14.34 29.38 -13.57
C ARG A 27 13.03 29.81 -14.23
N ARG A 28 12.93 29.65 -15.56
CA ARG A 28 11.66 29.57 -16.29
C ARG A 28 11.24 28.08 -16.39
N PRO A 29 9.95 27.74 -16.35
CA PRO A 29 9.50 26.35 -16.52
C PRO A 29 9.68 25.91 -17.99
N VAL A 30 10.26 24.73 -18.18
CA VAL A 30 10.42 24.06 -19.48
C VAL A 30 9.12 23.32 -19.80
N ALA A 31 8.42 23.78 -20.83
CA ALA A 31 7.43 22.99 -21.55
C ALA A 31 8.18 22.28 -22.71
N THR A 32 8.05 20.97 -22.76
CA THR A 32 8.57 20.11 -23.83
C THR A 32 7.58 20.13 -24.99
N ASN A 33 7.92 20.83 -26.08
CA ASN A 33 7.36 20.63 -27.41
C ASN A 33 8.49 20.82 -28.44
N VAL A 34 9.04 19.70 -28.90
CA VAL A 34 10.00 19.46 -30.00
C VAL A 34 9.74 17.98 -30.32
N LEU A 35 9.39 17.46 -31.49
CA LEU A 35 9.46 17.78 -32.94
C LEU A 35 8.69 16.60 -33.60
N GLY A 36 7.94 16.66 -34.70
CA GLY A 36 7.55 17.68 -35.66
C GLY A 36 6.59 16.99 -36.65
N ASP A 37 5.85 17.77 -37.45
CA ASP A 37 5.46 17.37 -38.80
C ASP A 37 5.16 18.64 -39.60
N ASP A 38 5.65 18.61 -40.83
CA ASP A 38 5.92 19.72 -41.73
C ASP A 38 4.91 19.64 -42.87
N SER A 39 4.03 20.62 -43.01
CA SER A 39 3.24 20.81 -44.24
C SER A 39 2.78 22.26 -44.34
N ASP A 40 3.55 23.04 -45.07
CA ASP A 40 3.19 24.34 -45.62
C ASP A 40 2.03 24.20 -46.61
N ASP A 41 0.99 25.04 -46.46
CA ASP A 41 0.29 25.66 -47.60
C ASP A 41 -0.43 26.94 -47.14
N ASP A 42 -0.35 27.97 -47.98
CA ASP A 42 -0.46 29.40 -47.66
C ASP A 42 -1.85 30.00 -48.02
N ALA A 43 -2.28 30.99 -47.22
CA ALA A 43 -3.19 32.11 -47.53
C ALA A 43 -4.75 31.91 -47.59
N PRO A 44 -5.57 33.01 -47.56
CA PRO A 44 -6.33 33.38 -46.35
C PRO A 44 -7.84 33.67 -46.58
N ALA A 45 -8.60 33.86 -45.47
CA ALA A 45 -9.68 34.86 -45.28
C ALA A 45 -11.03 34.38 -44.68
N ALA A 46 -11.57 35.28 -43.83
CA ALA A 46 -12.99 35.67 -43.67
C ALA A 46 -14.00 34.80 -42.87
N ALA A 47 -14.42 35.42 -41.75
CA ALA A 47 -15.74 35.48 -41.13
C ALA A 47 -16.93 34.64 -41.67
N ALA A 48 -17.51 33.84 -40.75
CA ALA A 48 -18.92 33.45 -40.48
C ALA A 48 -20.01 33.67 -41.57
N PRO A 49 -21.04 32.78 -41.72
CA PRO A 49 -21.96 32.41 -40.62
C PRO A 49 -22.70 31.03 -40.66
N LYS A 50 -23.16 30.65 -39.45
CA LYS A 50 -24.33 29.85 -39.02
C LYS A 50 -25.10 28.98 -40.05
N SER A 51 -25.29 27.70 -39.71
CA SER A 51 -26.49 26.94 -40.08
C SER A 51 -26.85 25.85 -39.06
N ASN A 52 -28.16 25.59 -39.02
CA ASN A 52 -28.98 24.85 -38.06
C ASN A 52 -28.53 23.43 -37.70
N VAL A 53 -28.66 23.10 -36.40
CA VAL A 53 -28.71 21.71 -35.93
C VAL A 53 -30.17 21.30 -35.75
N PHE A 54 -30.43 20.11 -36.29
CA PHE A 54 -31.66 19.36 -36.42
C PHE A 54 -31.87 18.53 -35.13
N GLU A 55 -32.98 18.73 -34.42
CA GLU A 55 -33.45 17.84 -33.35
C GLU A 55 -34.45 16.86 -33.95
N GLU A 56 -34.16 15.57 -33.85
CA GLU A 56 -35.09 14.49 -34.22
C GLU A 56 -35.80 14.00 -32.94
N GLU A 57 -37.12 14.20 -32.97
CA GLU A 57 -38.13 13.78 -32.02
C GLU A 57 -38.45 12.30 -32.23
N LEU A 58 -38.47 11.49 -31.16
CA LEU A 58 -39.09 10.17 -31.18
C LEU A 58 -39.97 9.97 -29.93
N THR A 59 -41.25 10.24 -30.16
CA THR A 59 -42.43 9.49 -29.70
C THR A 59 -42.64 9.30 -28.20
N GLU A 60 -43.60 10.04 -27.65
CA GLU A 60 -44.42 9.53 -26.55
C GLU A 60 -45.91 9.85 -26.78
N PHE A 61 -46.69 8.81 -26.52
CA PHE A 61 -48.03 8.55 -26.99
C PHE A 61 -49.10 9.14 -26.05
N ASP A 62 -50.16 9.62 -26.67
CA ASP A 62 -51.35 10.30 -26.16
C ASP A 62 -52.12 9.53 -25.07
N SER A 63 -52.65 10.25 -24.06
CA SER A 63 -53.92 9.93 -23.40
C SER A 63 -54.49 11.13 -22.63
N SER A 64 -55.37 11.88 -23.31
CA SER A 64 -56.70 12.33 -22.82
C SER A 64 -56.85 13.17 -21.53
N LYS A 65 -57.18 14.46 -21.76
CA LYS A 65 -57.95 15.50 -21.01
C LYS A 65 -59.10 15.00 -20.07
N PRO A 66 -59.78 15.87 -19.23
CA PRO A 66 -59.65 17.34 -19.06
C PRO A 66 -59.80 17.97 -17.64
N SER A 67 -59.35 19.23 -17.54
CA SER A 67 -59.97 20.38 -16.83
C SER A 67 -60.23 20.33 -15.31
N ARG A 68 -59.51 21.18 -14.55
CA ARG A 68 -60.15 22.05 -13.55
C ARG A 68 -59.33 23.31 -13.22
N GLN A 69 -60.07 24.40 -13.07
CA GLN A 69 -59.63 25.79 -12.95
C GLN A 69 -58.95 26.09 -11.61
N SER A 70 -57.96 26.99 -11.66
CA SER A 70 -57.21 27.57 -10.56
C SER A 70 -58.09 28.39 -9.60
N ALA A 71 -58.00 28.13 -8.31
CA ALA A 71 -58.45 29.02 -7.23
C ALA A 71 -57.23 29.62 -6.49
N PRO A 72 -57.34 30.85 -5.95
CA PRO A 72 -56.19 31.64 -5.54
C PRO A 72 -55.69 31.32 -4.12
N VAL A 73 -54.38 31.51 -3.95
CA VAL A 73 -53.55 31.30 -2.76
C VAL A 73 -53.96 32.22 -1.59
N PRO A 74 -54.18 31.74 -0.35
CA PRO A 74 -54.30 32.62 0.80
C PRO A 74 -52.92 32.92 1.40
N ALA A 75 -52.70 34.21 1.69
CA ALA A 75 -51.47 34.78 2.22
C ALA A 75 -51.09 34.24 3.62
N LEU A 76 -49.82 33.88 3.79
CA LEU A 76 -49.20 33.59 5.09
C LEU A 76 -49.16 34.87 5.96
N LYS A 77 -49.76 34.81 7.16
CA LYS A 77 -49.48 35.73 8.26
C LYS A 77 -49.01 34.94 9.49
N LYS A 78 -47.73 35.08 9.85
CA LYS A 78 -47.18 35.47 11.17
C LYS A 78 -45.77 34.91 11.38
N ALA A 79 -44.88 35.80 11.82
CA ALA A 79 -43.50 35.51 12.22
C ALA A 79 -43.43 34.74 13.56
N PRO A 80 -42.42 33.86 13.76
CA PRO A 80 -42.17 33.27 15.06
C PRO A 80 -41.40 34.25 15.97
N SER A 81 -41.86 34.34 17.21
CA SER A 81 -41.25 35.09 18.30
C SER A 81 -39.95 34.43 18.78
N LYS A 82 -38.97 35.28 19.13
CA LYS A 82 -37.62 34.93 19.59
C LYS A 82 -37.66 34.20 20.94
N LEU A 83 -37.01 33.04 21.05
CA LEU A 83 -36.68 32.40 22.32
C LEU A 83 -35.20 32.65 22.68
N LYS A 84 -34.95 32.94 23.95
CA LYS A 84 -33.62 33.21 24.55
C LYS A 84 -32.84 31.89 24.75
N PRO A 85 -31.50 31.89 24.70
CA PRO A 85 -30.69 30.68 24.89
C PRO A 85 -30.50 30.41 26.38
N GLY A 86 -30.72 29.16 26.84
CA GLY A 86 -30.31 28.74 28.19
C GLY A 86 -31.21 27.78 28.98
N SER A 87 -32.12 27.03 28.37
CA SER A 87 -32.80 25.93 29.09
C SER A 87 -32.91 24.67 28.24
N VAL A 88 -32.24 23.61 28.67
CA VAL A 88 -32.44 22.25 28.15
C VAL A 88 -33.77 21.70 28.69
N PRO A 89 -34.73 21.28 27.84
CA PRO A 89 -35.98 20.70 28.33
C PRO A 89 -35.77 19.25 28.77
N THR A 90 -35.95 18.98 30.08
CA THR A 90 -35.83 17.66 30.71
C THR A 90 -37.10 16.81 30.63
N LYS A 91 -37.83 16.85 29.51
CA LYS A 91 -38.91 15.87 29.19
C LYS A 91 -39.03 15.70 27.67
N PRO A 92 -39.21 14.46 27.15
CA PRO A 92 -39.49 14.26 25.74
C PRO A 92 -40.82 14.96 25.38
N PRO A 93 -40.96 15.54 24.17
CA PRO A 93 -42.17 16.23 23.79
C PRO A 93 -43.32 15.21 23.72
N THR A 94 -44.25 15.28 24.67
CA THR A 94 -45.51 14.54 24.59
C THR A 94 -46.31 15.13 23.45
N ARG A 95 -46.35 14.41 22.32
CA ARG A 95 -47.29 14.69 21.23
C ARG A 95 -48.70 14.66 21.83
N LYS A 96 -49.41 15.79 21.77
CA LYS A 96 -50.86 15.79 21.94
C LYS A 96 -51.43 14.80 20.91
N PRO A 97 -52.39 13.92 21.25
CA PRO A 97 -53.08 13.15 20.23
C PRO A 97 -53.73 14.18 19.30
N GLN A 98 -53.21 14.31 18.08
CA GLN A 98 -53.90 15.06 17.04
C GLN A 98 -55.24 14.37 16.88
N GLY A 99 -56.31 15.18 16.89
CA GLY A 99 -57.63 14.70 16.54
C GLY A 99 -57.53 13.95 15.22
N ARG A 100 -58.25 12.83 15.16
CA ARG A 100 -58.32 11.93 14.02
C ARG A 100 -58.81 12.73 12.80
N ASP A 101 -57.88 13.19 11.96
CA ASP A 101 -58.21 13.88 10.72
C ASP A 101 -59.00 12.89 9.83
N PRO A 102 -60.14 13.26 9.23
CA PRO A 102 -60.99 12.33 8.46
C PRO A 102 -60.36 11.82 7.15
N ASP A 103 -59.16 12.28 6.79
CA ASP A 103 -58.29 11.73 5.72
C ASP A 103 -57.51 10.48 6.17
N GLU A 104 -57.90 9.87 7.28
CA GLU A 104 -57.29 8.64 7.81
C GLU A 104 -57.77 7.36 7.11
N TYR A 105 -58.66 7.48 6.12
CA TYR A 105 -58.82 6.46 5.09
C TYR A 105 -57.63 6.53 4.13
N GLY A 106 -56.44 6.20 4.66
CA GLY A 106 -55.25 6.01 3.86
C GLY A 106 -55.56 5.06 2.71
N ASP A 107 -55.12 5.43 1.51
CA ASP A 107 -55.40 4.80 0.22
C ASP A 107 -55.43 3.24 0.30
N LEU A 108 -56.63 2.68 0.56
CA LEU A 108 -56.83 1.25 0.75
C LEU A 108 -56.63 0.49 -0.57
N SER A 109 -56.85 1.16 -1.70
CA SER A 109 -56.49 0.68 -3.03
C SER A 109 -54.98 0.49 -3.14
N ALA A 110 -54.18 1.50 -2.80
CA ALA A 110 -52.73 1.38 -2.81
C ALA A 110 -52.22 0.28 -1.87
N GLN A 111 -52.84 0.11 -0.69
CA GLN A 111 -52.49 -0.99 0.22
C GLN A 111 -52.79 -2.37 -0.39
N ARG A 112 -53.96 -2.54 -1.01
CA ARG A 112 -54.33 -3.80 -1.69
C ARG A 112 -53.44 -4.10 -2.89
N GLU A 113 -53.11 -3.08 -3.67
CA GLU A 113 -52.16 -3.21 -4.78
C GLU A 113 -50.77 -3.60 -4.25
N SER A 114 -50.28 -2.94 -3.21
CA SER A 114 -48.99 -3.28 -2.59
C SER A 114 -48.96 -4.71 -2.04
N ALA A 115 -50.05 -5.17 -1.41
CA ALA A 115 -50.17 -6.53 -0.90
C ALA A 115 -50.23 -7.55 -2.05
N ALA A 116 -50.92 -7.24 -3.15
CA ALA A 116 -50.94 -8.09 -4.34
C ALA A 116 -49.55 -8.17 -5.00
N TYR A 117 -48.80 -7.07 -5.06
CA TYR A 117 -47.42 -7.08 -5.55
C TYR A 117 -46.49 -7.85 -4.60
N ALA A 118 -46.64 -7.71 -3.28
CA ALA A 118 -45.86 -8.46 -2.31
C ALA A 118 -46.12 -9.97 -2.41
N ALA A 119 -47.38 -10.39 -2.54
CA ALA A 119 -47.73 -11.80 -2.72
C ALA A 119 -47.12 -12.36 -4.02
N LYS A 120 -47.26 -11.64 -5.14
CA LYS A 120 -46.61 -12.03 -6.41
C LYS A 120 -45.10 -12.12 -6.28
N ALA A 121 -44.48 -11.19 -5.55
CA ALA A 121 -43.04 -11.21 -5.33
C ALA A 121 -42.59 -12.42 -4.52
N THR A 122 -43.33 -12.79 -3.45
CA THR A 122 -43.05 -14.01 -2.67
C THR A 122 -43.28 -15.30 -3.45
N GLU A 123 -44.21 -15.32 -4.39
CA GLU A 123 -44.47 -16.47 -5.27
C GLU A 123 -43.35 -16.68 -6.28
N LEU A 124 -42.78 -15.58 -6.80
CA LEU A 124 -41.64 -15.63 -7.72
C LEU A 124 -40.35 -16.02 -6.99
N ASP A 125 -40.13 -15.46 -5.80
CA ASP A 125 -38.94 -15.72 -4.99
C ASP A 125 -39.25 -15.65 -3.49
N SER A 126 -39.13 -16.78 -2.81
CA SER A 126 -39.32 -16.86 -1.35
C SER A 126 -38.21 -16.16 -0.55
N THR A 127 -37.05 -15.92 -1.17
CA THR A 127 -35.88 -15.29 -0.53
C THR A 127 -35.86 -13.77 -0.64
N ILE A 128 -36.82 -13.17 -1.37
CA ILE A 128 -36.83 -11.74 -1.67
C ILE A 128 -36.84 -10.82 -0.44
N TYR A 129 -37.34 -11.32 0.70
CA TYR A 129 -37.40 -10.59 1.97
C TYR A 129 -36.40 -11.09 3.02
N ASP A 130 -35.52 -12.03 2.69
CA ASP A 130 -34.49 -12.54 3.62
C ASP A 130 -33.25 -11.63 3.65
N TYR A 131 -33.42 -10.42 4.18
CA TYR A 131 -32.33 -9.45 4.30
C TYR A 131 -31.27 -9.85 5.33
N ASP A 132 -31.67 -10.61 6.35
CA ASP A 132 -30.77 -10.99 7.44
C ASP A 132 -29.76 -12.06 6.99
N SER A 133 -30.17 -13.02 6.15
CA SER A 133 -29.24 -13.99 5.58
C SER A 133 -28.19 -13.33 4.69
N PHE A 134 -28.59 -12.38 3.83
CA PHE A 134 -27.65 -11.64 3.00
C PHE A 134 -26.69 -10.80 3.84
N HIS A 135 -27.18 -10.08 4.85
CA HIS A 135 -26.33 -9.25 5.70
C HIS A 135 -25.35 -10.10 6.52
N SER A 136 -25.81 -11.22 7.09
CA SER A 136 -24.95 -12.19 7.78
C SER A 136 -23.92 -12.81 6.83
N ALA A 137 -24.30 -13.18 5.61
CA ALA A 137 -23.37 -13.71 4.61
C ALA A 137 -22.36 -12.66 4.14
N ALA A 138 -22.78 -11.42 3.91
CA ALA A 138 -21.92 -10.32 3.48
C ALA A 138 -20.89 -9.96 4.57
N THR A 139 -21.31 -9.93 5.84
CA THR A 139 -20.43 -9.67 6.99
C THR A 139 -19.43 -10.81 7.17
N HIS A 140 -19.87 -12.07 7.09
CA HIS A 140 -18.98 -13.24 7.13
C HIS A 140 -18.00 -13.28 5.95
N ALA A 141 -18.46 -13.00 4.73
CA ALA A 141 -17.58 -12.90 3.56
C ALA A 141 -16.57 -11.76 3.72
N ALA A 142 -16.98 -10.62 4.28
CA ALA A 142 -16.08 -9.51 4.56
C ALA A 142 -15.04 -9.84 5.64
N SER A 143 -15.41 -10.56 6.70
CA SER A 143 -14.47 -11.00 7.75
C SER A 143 -13.49 -12.05 7.21
N ALA A 144 -13.98 -13.03 6.45
CA ALA A 144 -13.14 -14.03 5.78
C ALA A 144 -12.13 -13.40 4.81
N ARG A 145 -12.55 -12.43 3.99
CA ARG A 145 -11.64 -11.67 3.12
C ARG A 145 -10.60 -10.89 3.92
N LYS A 146 -11.00 -10.23 5.02
CA LYS A 146 -10.05 -9.52 5.89
C LYS A 146 -9.03 -10.49 6.50
N ALA A 147 -9.46 -11.67 6.93
CA ALA A 147 -8.58 -12.71 7.46
C ALA A 147 -7.61 -13.22 6.38
N ALA A 148 -8.10 -13.51 5.18
CA ALA A 148 -7.27 -13.91 4.04
C ALA A 148 -6.25 -12.83 3.66
N ALA A 149 -6.68 -11.57 3.57
CA ALA A 149 -5.80 -10.44 3.28
C ALA A 149 -4.71 -10.23 4.35
N LYS A 150 -5.03 -10.47 5.63
CA LYS A 150 -4.03 -10.46 6.71
C LYS A 150 -3.01 -11.58 6.52
N GLN A 151 -3.44 -12.81 6.24
CA GLN A 151 -2.53 -13.93 5.99
C GLN A 151 -1.63 -13.68 4.76
N GLU A 152 -2.21 -13.16 3.68
CA GLU A 152 -1.47 -12.78 2.49
C GLU A 152 -0.46 -11.66 2.78
N SER A 153 -0.83 -10.65 3.56
CA SER A 153 0.09 -9.57 3.94
C SER A 153 1.28 -10.05 4.78
N VAL A 154 1.07 -11.08 5.61
CA VAL A 154 2.15 -11.72 6.38
C VAL A 154 3.07 -12.51 5.44
N ALA A 155 2.52 -13.24 4.48
CA ALA A 155 3.29 -14.03 3.52
C ALA A 155 4.07 -13.17 2.50
N GLN A 156 3.46 -12.09 1.99
CA GLN A 156 4.09 -11.16 1.05
C GLN A 156 5.22 -10.34 1.70
N GLY A 157 5.24 -10.25 3.03
CA GLY A 157 6.18 -9.44 3.78
C GLY A 157 5.90 -7.94 3.67
N PRO A 158 6.86 -7.07 4.03
CA PRO A 158 6.64 -5.62 4.02
C PRO A 158 6.39 -5.08 2.61
N LYS A 159 5.42 -4.17 2.51
CA LYS A 159 4.84 -3.61 1.25
C LYS A 159 5.86 -3.15 0.20
N TYR A 160 7.05 -2.73 0.60
CA TYR A 160 8.04 -2.13 -0.30
C TYR A 160 9.31 -2.97 -0.53
N MET A 161 9.52 -4.06 0.21
CA MET A 161 10.77 -4.83 0.06
C MET A 161 10.85 -5.52 -1.29
N ASN A 162 9.75 -6.12 -1.74
CA ASN A 162 9.71 -6.79 -3.04
C ASN A 162 9.98 -5.79 -4.17
N ALA A 163 9.38 -4.60 -4.11
CA ALA A 163 9.63 -3.53 -5.09
C ALA A 163 11.09 -3.04 -5.07
N LEU A 164 11.72 -2.99 -3.89
CA LEU A 164 13.13 -2.62 -3.78
C LEU A 164 14.04 -3.70 -4.37
N LEU A 165 13.74 -4.97 -4.12
CA LEU A 165 14.48 -6.12 -4.65
C LEU A 165 14.34 -6.22 -6.17
N THR A 166 13.13 -6.05 -6.72
CA THR A 166 12.90 -6.04 -8.17
C THR A 166 13.60 -4.85 -8.82
N ALA A 167 13.51 -3.64 -8.25
CA ALA A 167 14.23 -2.48 -8.77
C ALA A 167 15.76 -2.64 -8.68
N ALA A 168 16.28 -3.31 -7.64
CA ALA A 168 17.70 -3.64 -7.56
C ALA A 168 18.12 -4.66 -8.62
N ALA A 169 17.28 -5.65 -8.92
CA ALA A 169 17.51 -6.62 -10.00
C ALA A 169 17.51 -5.95 -11.38
N GLN A 170 16.50 -5.11 -11.65
CA GLN A 170 16.42 -4.30 -12.89
C GLN A 170 17.66 -3.45 -13.09
N ARG A 171 18.12 -2.72 -12.06
CA ARG A 171 19.37 -1.94 -12.16
C ARG A 171 20.60 -2.80 -12.46
N LYS A 172 20.66 -4.03 -11.95
CA LYS A 172 21.78 -4.95 -12.26
C LYS A 172 21.73 -5.38 -13.72
N GLN A 173 20.55 -5.70 -14.24
CA GLN A 173 20.35 -6.00 -15.66
C GLN A 173 20.74 -4.79 -16.51
N ASP A 174 20.21 -3.60 -16.22
CA ASP A 174 20.54 -2.36 -16.92
C ASP A 174 22.05 -2.07 -16.93
N GLN A 175 22.74 -2.29 -15.81
CA GLN A 175 24.19 -2.15 -15.73
C GLN A 175 24.93 -3.16 -16.61
N GLN A 176 24.44 -4.39 -16.72
CA GLN A 176 25.02 -5.40 -17.62
C GLN A 176 24.82 -4.98 -19.09
N VAL A 177 23.60 -4.57 -19.45
CA VAL A 177 23.28 -4.04 -20.79
C VAL A 177 24.16 -2.85 -21.14
N ALA A 178 24.34 -1.92 -20.20
CA ALA A 178 25.16 -0.73 -20.40
C ALA A 178 26.64 -1.10 -20.63
N ARG A 179 27.18 -2.05 -19.86
CA ARG A 179 28.55 -2.54 -20.06
C ARG A 179 28.73 -3.26 -21.40
N GLU A 180 27.75 -4.03 -21.84
CA GLU A 180 27.79 -4.71 -23.15
C GLU A 180 27.79 -3.69 -24.30
N LYS A 181 26.88 -2.71 -24.25
CA LYS A 181 26.83 -1.62 -25.25
C LYS A 181 28.11 -0.78 -25.24
N PHE A 182 28.68 -0.57 -24.05
CA PHE A 182 29.95 0.13 -23.91
C PHE A 182 31.09 -0.64 -24.58
N LEU A 183 31.22 -1.95 -24.29
CA LEU A 183 32.24 -2.80 -24.90
C LEU A 183 32.04 -2.95 -26.42
N GLN A 184 30.80 -2.99 -26.89
CA GLN A 184 30.51 -2.98 -28.32
C GLN A 184 30.99 -1.68 -28.97
N LYS A 185 30.74 -0.53 -28.34
CA LYS A 185 31.19 0.77 -28.84
C LYS A 185 32.72 0.90 -28.83
N GLU A 186 33.40 0.35 -27.83
CA GLU A 186 34.87 0.27 -27.81
C GLU A 186 35.39 -0.56 -28.98
N ARG A 187 34.78 -1.72 -29.26
CA ARG A 187 35.15 -2.54 -30.44
C ARG A 187 34.85 -1.87 -31.77
N GLU A 188 33.77 -1.11 -31.89
CA GLU A 188 33.46 -0.35 -33.10
C GLU A 188 34.49 0.76 -33.34
N ASN A 189 34.93 1.44 -32.26
CA ASN A 189 35.98 2.46 -32.34
C ASN A 189 37.36 1.85 -32.67
N GLU A 190 37.71 0.70 -32.10
CA GLU A 190 38.96 -0.03 -32.38
C GLU A 190 38.87 -0.85 -33.68
N GLY A 191 37.68 -1.00 -34.24
CA GLY A 191 37.40 -1.85 -35.39
C GLY A 191 38.12 -1.41 -36.67
N GLU A 192 38.46 -0.14 -36.80
CA GLU A 192 39.29 0.36 -37.90
C GLU A 192 40.75 -0.13 -37.80
N GLU A 193 41.26 -0.36 -36.59
CA GLU A 193 42.64 -0.81 -36.34
C GLU A 193 42.77 -2.35 -36.37
N PHE A 194 41.67 -3.07 -36.18
CA PHE A 194 41.64 -4.54 -36.09
C PHE A 194 40.74 -5.21 -37.13
N ALA A 195 40.32 -4.51 -38.19
CA ALA A 195 39.50 -5.04 -39.28
C ALA A 195 40.10 -6.29 -39.94
N ASP A 196 41.43 -6.36 -40.03
CA ASP A 196 42.15 -7.48 -40.64
C ASP A 196 42.27 -8.71 -39.71
N LYS A 197 41.82 -8.62 -38.45
CA LYS A 197 41.91 -9.72 -37.47
C LYS A 197 40.54 -10.34 -37.20
N GLU A 198 40.53 -11.66 -37.08
CA GLU A 198 39.31 -12.42 -36.80
C GLU A 198 38.76 -12.09 -35.40
N SER A 199 37.45 -11.85 -35.30
CA SER A 199 36.77 -11.58 -34.03
C SER A 199 36.22 -12.87 -33.42
N PHE A 200 36.68 -13.22 -32.22
CA PHE A 200 36.23 -14.40 -31.49
C PHE A 200 35.36 -14.02 -30.30
N VAL A 201 34.12 -14.51 -30.31
CA VAL A 201 33.20 -14.37 -29.17
C VAL A 201 33.18 -15.68 -28.39
N THR A 202 33.50 -15.61 -27.10
CA THR A 202 33.48 -16.79 -26.21
C THR A 202 32.04 -17.30 -26.05
N GLY A 203 31.86 -18.62 -25.94
CA GLY A 203 30.53 -19.22 -25.80
C GLY A 203 29.75 -18.68 -24.59
N ALA A 204 30.44 -18.33 -23.49
CA ALA A 204 29.85 -17.72 -22.31
C ALA A 204 29.26 -16.33 -22.59
N TYR A 205 29.91 -15.52 -23.42
CA TYR A 205 29.40 -14.20 -23.80
C TYR A 205 28.18 -14.31 -24.71
N LYS A 206 28.17 -15.27 -25.65
CA LYS A 206 26.99 -15.55 -26.47
C LYS A 206 25.79 -15.97 -25.60
N ALA A 207 26.01 -16.87 -24.65
CA ALA A 207 24.97 -17.29 -23.71
C ALA A 207 24.44 -16.13 -22.85
N GLN A 208 25.32 -15.26 -22.35
CA GLN A 208 24.91 -14.06 -21.60
C GLN A 208 24.09 -13.08 -22.45
N GLN A 209 24.47 -12.90 -23.71
CA GLN A 209 23.75 -12.05 -24.65
C GLN A 209 22.37 -12.60 -24.97
N GLU A 210 22.24 -13.91 -25.17
CA GLU A 210 20.95 -14.59 -25.39
C GLU A 210 20.04 -14.53 -24.14
N GLU A 211 20.59 -14.73 -22.94
CA GLU A 211 19.83 -14.60 -21.69
C GLU A 211 19.28 -13.18 -21.52
N ASN A 212 20.13 -12.17 -21.75
CA ASN A 212 19.73 -10.76 -21.67
C ASN A 212 18.70 -10.38 -22.75
N GLN A 213 18.80 -10.92 -23.96
CA GLN A 213 17.80 -10.71 -25.02
C GLN A 213 16.46 -11.35 -24.66
N ARG A 214 16.49 -12.61 -24.20
CA ARG A 214 15.28 -13.33 -23.78
C ARG A 214 14.55 -12.61 -22.65
N LEU A 215 15.28 -12.12 -21.65
CA LEU A 215 14.71 -11.38 -20.53
C LEU A 215 14.05 -10.07 -21.01
N ARG A 216 14.67 -9.35 -21.94
CA ARG A 216 14.07 -8.14 -22.53
C ARG A 216 12.80 -8.44 -23.30
N GLU A 217 12.79 -9.49 -24.13
CA GLU A 217 11.57 -9.88 -24.86
C GLU A 217 10.43 -10.28 -23.91
N GLU A 218 10.74 -10.99 -22.83
CA GLU A 218 9.74 -11.35 -21.81
C GLU A 218 9.21 -10.11 -21.07
N GLU A 219 10.06 -9.13 -20.76
CA GLU A 219 9.65 -7.87 -20.16
C GLU A 219 8.85 -6.98 -21.11
N GLU A 220 9.23 -6.91 -22.39
CA GLU A 220 8.50 -6.17 -23.43
C GLU A 220 7.13 -6.78 -23.69
N LYS A 221 7.02 -8.11 -23.75
CA LYS A 221 5.72 -8.81 -23.85
C LYS A 221 4.82 -8.48 -22.67
N LYS A 222 5.34 -8.55 -21.44
CA LYS A 222 4.59 -8.19 -20.23
C LYS A 222 4.18 -6.72 -20.23
N ALA A 223 5.06 -5.82 -20.66
CA ALA A 223 4.77 -4.40 -20.75
C ALA A 223 3.66 -4.11 -21.78
N ALA A 224 3.70 -4.77 -22.94
CA ALA A 224 2.67 -4.68 -23.97
C ALA A 224 1.31 -5.18 -23.47
N GLU A 225 1.27 -6.35 -22.81
CA GLU A 225 0.04 -6.87 -22.20
C GLU A 225 -0.52 -5.94 -21.12
N GLU A 226 0.33 -5.36 -20.27
CA GLU A 226 -0.11 -4.41 -19.25
C GLU A 226 -0.62 -3.10 -19.88
N GLU A 227 0.03 -2.62 -20.95
CA GLU A 227 -0.40 -1.44 -21.68
C GLU A 227 -1.74 -1.68 -22.39
N GLU A 228 -1.93 -2.84 -23.03
CA GLU A 228 -3.22 -3.24 -23.58
C GLU A 228 -4.30 -3.31 -22.51
N ARG A 229 -4.00 -3.87 -21.33
CA ARG A 229 -4.95 -3.90 -20.22
C ARG A 229 -5.29 -2.50 -19.75
N LYS A 230 -4.31 -1.60 -19.65
CA LYS A 230 -4.54 -0.18 -19.31
C LYS A 230 -5.39 0.52 -20.37
N ARG A 231 -5.16 0.26 -21.65
CA ARG A 231 -5.99 0.75 -22.76
C ARG A 231 -7.43 0.24 -22.64
N LYS A 232 -7.62 -1.07 -22.42
CA LYS A 232 -8.94 -1.72 -22.27
C LYS A 232 -9.71 -1.24 -21.03
N MET A 233 -9.01 -0.97 -19.93
CA MET A 233 -9.63 -0.50 -18.68
C MET A 233 -9.99 0.99 -18.69
N GLY A 234 -9.52 1.75 -19.69
CA GLY A 234 -9.73 3.20 -19.77
C GLY A 234 -8.81 3.93 -18.79
N GLY A 235 -7.96 4.82 -19.31
CA GLY A 235 -7.06 5.61 -18.47
C GLY A 235 -7.81 6.65 -17.63
N GLY A 236 -7.25 6.98 -16.46
CA GLY A 236 -7.71 8.10 -15.63
C GLY A 236 -8.81 7.77 -14.62
N MET A 237 -9.58 8.79 -14.24
CA MET A 237 -10.58 8.69 -13.16
C MET A 237 -11.75 7.77 -13.52
N GLN A 238 -12.14 7.70 -14.80
CA GLN A 238 -13.19 6.79 -15.28
C GLN A 238 -12.81 5.32 -15.08
N GLY A 239 -11.56 4.95 -15.37
CA GLY A 239 -11.05 3.60 -15.11
C GLY A 239 -11.02 3.27 -13.62
N PHE A 240 -10.68 4.23 -12.76
CA PHE A 240 -10.77 4.05 -11.31
C PHE A 240 -12.21 3.77 -10.86
N TYR A 241 -13.19 4.56 -11.29
CA TYR A 241 -14.59 4.30 -10.94
C TYR A 241 -15.07 2.95 -11.48
N ARG A 242 -14.70 2.60 -12.72
CA ARG A 242 -15.03 1.29 -13.29
C ARG A 242 -14.47 0.14 -12.44
N ASN A 243 -13.23 0.25 -11.97
CA ASN A 243 -12.63 -0.75 -11.11
C ASN A 243 -13.31 -0.81 -9.74
N VAL A 244 -13.64 0.34 -9.14
CA VAL A 244 -14.37 0.38 -7.87
C VAL A 244 -15.75 -0.26 -8.00
N MET A 245 -16.45 -0.02 -9.11
CA MET A 245 -17.76 -0.62 -9.38
C MET A 245 -17.63 -2.13 -9.66
N ALA A 246 -16.65 -2.54 -10.47
CA ALA A 246 -16.38 -3.97 -10.70
C ALA A 246 -16.02 -4.70 -9.40
N ASP A 247 -15.24 -4.07 -8.53
CA ASP A 247 -14.92 -4.59 -7.20
C ASP A 247 -16.16 -4.65 -6.31
N SER A 248 -17.06 -3.65 -6.34
CA SER A 248 -18.31 -3.71 -5.57
C SER A 248 -19.25 -4.80 -6.08
N ASP A 249 -19.35 -4.97 -7.40
CA ASP A 249 -20.17 -6.00 -8.03
C ASP A 249 -19.65 -7.38 -7.68
N ARG A 250 -18.34 -7.60 -7.78
CA ARG A 250 -17.70 -8.84 -7.34
C ARG A 250 -17.95 -9.11 -5.86
N ARG A 251 -17.84 -8.07 -5.00
CA ARG A 251 -18.10 -8.22 -3.57
C ARG A 251 -19.55 -8.63 -3.29
N HIS A 252 -20.49 -8.08 -4.05
CA HIS A 252 -21.90 -8.40 -3.96
C HIS A 252 -22.20 -9.82 -4.47
N GLN A 253 -21.63 -10.23 -5.61
CA GLN A 253 -21.75 -11.59 -6.14
C GLN A 253 -21.26 -12.64 -5.14
N GLU A 254 -20.06 -12.46 -4.59
CA GLU A 254 -19.53 -13.36 -3.57
C GLU A 254 -20.40 -13.37 -2.28
N ALA A 255 -21.08 -12.27 -1.94
CA ALA A 255 -22.02 -12.23 -0.81
C ALA A 255 -23.33 -12.97 -1.13
N MET A 256 -23.83 -12.86 -2.36
CA MET A 256 -24.99 -13.62 -2.86
C MET A 256 -24.69 -15.12 -2.92
N GLU A 257 -23.51 -15.50 -3.42
CA GLU A 257 -23.04 -16.89 -3.42
C GLU A 257 -22.91 -17.44 -2.00
N ALA A 258 -22.31 -16.67 -1.08
CA ALA A 258 -22.24 -17.03 0.33
C ALA A 258 -23.63 -17.15 0.96
N ALA A 259 -24.57 -16.25 0.67
CA ALA A 259 -25.93 -16.31 1.18
C ALA A 259 -26.65 -17.57 0.66
N ALA A 260 -26.54 -17.88 -0.64
CA ALA A 260 -27.09 -19.08 -1.24
C ALA A 260 -26.48 -20.36 -0.65
N GLU A 261 -25.17 -20.38 -0.38
CA GLU A 261 -24.53 -21.49 0.33
C GLU A 261 -25.04 -21.64 1.76
N MET A 262 -25.24 -20.53 2.47
CA MET A 262 -25.75 -20.52 3.84
C MET A 262 -27.21 -20.98 3.89
N GLU A 263 -28.06 -20.56 2.96
CA GLU A 263 -29.41 -21.10 2.81
C GLU A 263 -29.39 -22.59 2.51
N LYS A 264 -28.53 -23.04 1.59
CA LYS A 264 -28.36 -24.47 1.30
C LYS A 264 -27.91 -25.27 2.54
N ARG A 265 -27.02 -24.71 3.36
CA ARG A 265 -26.59 -25.32 4.64
C ARG A 265 -27.70 -25.29 5.71
N LYS A 266 -28.47 -24.20 5.80
CA LYS A 266 -29.65 -24.11 6.68
C LYS A 266 -30.69 -25.15 6.29
N LEU A 267 -30.95 -25.34 5.00
CA LEU A 267 -31.84 -26.39 4.48
C LEU A 267 -31.30 -27.80 4.74
N ALA A 268 -29.98 -27.96 4.80
CA ALA A 268 -29.32 -29.21 5.21
C ALA A 268 -29.29 -29.44 6.74
N GLY A 269 -29.87 -28.54 7.54
CA GLY A 269 -30.00 -28.67 8.99
C GLY A 269 -28.75 -28.28 9.79
N ASP A 270 -27.77 -27.63 9.16
CA ASP A 270 -26.55 -27.20 9.84
C ASP A 270 -26.80 -25.83 10.51
N ASN A 271 -26.68 -25.76 11.84
CA ASN A 271 -26.89 -24.51 12.58
C ASN A 271 -25.76 -23.54 12.24
N VAL A 272 -26.12 -22.46 11.54
CA VAL A 272 -25.21 -21.36 11.19
C VAL A 272 -24.60 -20.77 12.47
N ALA A 273 -23.30 -20.96 12.62
CA ALA A 273 -22.53 -20.46 13.75
C ALA A 273 -22.54 -18.92 13.76
N GLU A 274 -22.98 -18.33 14.88
CA GLU A 274 -22.81 -16.90 15.12
C GLU A 274 -21.34 -16.48 14.95
N ASP A 275 -21.13 -15.26 14.43
CA ASP A 275 -19.83 -14.68 14.11
C ASP A 275 -18.76 -14.97 15.18
N PRO A 276 -17.60 -15.54 14.78
CA PRO A 276 -16.53 -15.86 15.73
C PRO A 276 -15.98 -14.60 16.41
N GLU A 277 -15.94 -13.46 15.71
CA GLU A 277 -15.47 -12.19 16.29
C GLU A 277 -16.42 -11.66 17.38
N ALA A 278 -17.74 -11.84 17.21
CA ALA A 278 -18.73 -11.41 18.21
C ALA A 278 -18.69 -12.29 19.46
N LYS A 279 -18.44 -13.60 19.30
CA LYS A 279 -18.19 -14.51 20.43
C LYS A 279 -16.90 -14.17 21.16
N GLU A 280 -15.81 -13.94 20.43
CA GLU A 280 -14.53 -13.57 21.02
C GLU A 280 -14.56 -12.25 21.78
N GLU A 281 -15.27 -11.23 21.28
CA GLU A 281 -15.45 -9.97 22.01
C GLU A 281 -16.27 -10.17 23.28
N LYS A 282 -17.35 -10.97 23.24
CA LYS A 282 -18.15 -11.32 24.43
C LYS A 282 -17.34 -12.09 25.47
N ASP A 283 -16.52 -13.04 25.06
CA ASP A 283 -15.65 -13.81 25.96
C ASP A 283 -14.59 -12.92 26.62
N LYS A 284 -13.98 -12.00 25.86
CA LYS A 284 -13.01 -11.02 26.39
C LYS A 284 -13.67 -10.03 27.37
N ILE A 285 -14.91 -9.61 27.11
CA ILE A 285 -15.68 -8.78 28.04
C ILE A 285 -15.96 -9.54 29.35
N ALA A 286 -16.40 -10.80 29.25
CA ALA A 286 -16.68 -11.64 30.42
C ALA A 286 -15.42 -11.89 31.25
N GLU A 287 -14.28 -12.12 30.61
CA GLU A 287 -12.99 -12.25 31.29
C GLU A 287 -12.55 -10.95 31.99
N MET A 288 -12.73 -9.79 31.35
CA MET A 288 -12.33 -8.50 31.94
C MET A 288 -13.27 -8.08 33.07
N ALA A 289 -14.56 -8.38 32.95
CA ALA A 289 -15.53 -8.25 34.03
C ALA A 289 -15.19 -9.17 35.21
N ALA A 290 -14.78 -10.42 34.95
CA ALA A 290 -14.31 -11.34 35.98
C ALA A 290 -13.00 -10.87 36.64
N LYS A 291 -12.13 -10.18 35.90
CA LYS A 291 -10.92 -9.50 36.40
C LYS A 291 -11.23 -8.17 37.13
N GLY A 292 -12.50 -7.77 37.24
CA GLY A 292 -12.94 -6.57 37.94
C GLY A 292 -12.68 -5.25 37.20
N VAL A 293 -12.38 -5.30 35.90
CA VAL A 293 -12.22 -4.11 35.06
C VAL A 293 -13.60 -3.71 34.53
N ASN A 294 -14.05 -2.50 34.88
CA ASN A 294 -15.31 -1.95 34.37
C ASN A 294 -15.17 -1.59 32.89
N VAL A 295 -15.73 -2.44 32.02
CA VAL A 295 -15.81 -2.21 30.58
C VAL A 295 -17.10 -1.46 30.28
N THR A 296 -17.01 -0.28 29.66
CA THR A 296 -18.17 0.50 29.23
C THR A 296 -18.77 -0.14 27.98
N LEU A 297 -20.01 -0.63 28.09
CA LEU A 297 -20.78 -1.23 27.00
C LEU A 297 -21.79 -0.22 26.43
N ASN A 298 -21.99 -0.23 25.11
CA ASN A 298 -23.04 0.50 24.42
C ASN A 298 -24.40 -0.24 24.57
N ASP A 299 -25.49 0.39 24.13
CA ASP A 299 -26.85 -0.17 24.19
C ASP A 299 -27.00 -1.50 23.41
N GLU A 300 -26.10 -1.75 22.44
CA GLU A 300 -26.01 -3.00 21.68
C GLU A 300 -25.10 -4.07 22.35
N GLY A 301 -24.61 -3.80 23.57
CA GLY A 301 -23.72 -4.70 24.31
C GLY A 301 -22.28 -4.77 23.80
N GLN A 302 -21.90 -3.91 22.85
CA GLN A 302 -20.53 -3.80 22.35
C GLN A 302 -19.66 -2.89 23.23
N VAL A 303 -18.35 -3.16 23.31
CA VAL A 303 -17.42 -2.31 24.08
C VAL A 303 -17.25 -0.95 23.41
N ALA A 304 -17.62 0.11 24.14
CA ALA A 304 -17.50 1.48 23.67
C ALA A 304 -16.03 1.92 23.43
N ASP A 305 -15.09 1.43 24.26
CA ASP A 305 -13.66 1.70 24.12
C ASP A 305 -12.84 0.40 24.21
N LYS A 306 -12.34 -0.07 23.06
CA LYS A 306 -11.55 -1.30 22.95
C LYS A 306 -10.25 -1.28 23.76
N ARG A 307 -9.78 -0.11 24.21
CA ARG A 307 -8.61 0.00 25.10
C ARG A 307 -8.87 -0.58 26.49
N GLN A 308 -10.11 -0.57 26.95
CA GLN A 308 -10.50 -1.12 28.25
C GLN A 308 -10.44 -2.66 28.28
N LEU A 309 -10.46 -3.30 27.10
CA LEU A 309 -10.22 -4.75 26.95
C LEU A 309 -8.73 -5.12 26.97
N LEU A 310 -7.82 -4.14 26.90
CA LEU A 310 -6.39 -4.41 27.00
C LEU A 310 -6.02 -4.59 28.47
N SER A 311 -5.23 -5.62 28.76
CA SER A 311 -4.75 -5.88 30.12
C SER A 311 -4.05 -4.64 30.69
N ALA A 312 -4.54 -4.14 31.82
CA ALA A 312 -4.00 -3.00 32.56
C ALA A 312 -2.64 -3.28 33.24
N GLY A 313 -1.79 -4.09 32.61
CA GLY A 313 -0.50 -4.51 33.12
C GLY A 313 0.62 -3.94 32.26
N LEU A 314 1.35 -2.99 32.85
CA LEU A 314 2.66 -2.46 32.44
C LEU A 314 2.67 -1.12 31.66
N ASN A 315 3.28 -0.11 32.31
CA ASN A 315 3.53 1.29 31.90
C ASN A 315 2.42 2.35 32.09
N VAL A 316 1.73 2.35 33.24
CA VAL A 316 1.14 3.59 33.77
C VAL A 316 1.91 3.97 35.04
N LEU A 317 3.03 4.68 34.88
CA LEU A 317 3.60 5.46 35.99
C LEU A 317 2.52 6.46 36.40
N ALA A 318 2.06 6.38 37.66
CA ALA A 318 1.07 7.30 38.20
C ALA A 318 1.52 8.74 37.96
N SER A 319 0.80 9.49 37.11
CA SER A 319 1.04 10.92 36.96
C SER A 319 0.63 11.63 38.25
N PRO A 320 1.50 12.41 38.90
CA PRO A 320 1.11 13.23 40.04
C PRO A 320 0.14 14.35 39.60
N ALA A 321 -0.73 14.74 40.53
CA ALA A 321 -1.82 15.70 40.34
C ALA A 321 -1.33 17.10 39.86
N PRO A 322 -2.13 17.85 39.08
CA PRO A 322 -1.75 19.17 38.60
C PRO A 322 -1.82 20.23 39.73
N PRO A 323 -0.84 21.14 39.86
CA PRO A 323 -0.88 22.24 40.82
C PRO A 323 -1.84 23.38 40.37
N PRO A 324 -2.36 24.20 41.31
CA PRO A 324 -3.28 25.29 41.00
C PRO A 324 -2.57 26.46 40.30
N LYS A 325 -3.22 27.00 39.27
CA LYS A 325 -2.72 28.11 38.44
C LYS A 325 -2.87 29.46 39.16
N PRO A 326 -1.84 30.31 39.24
CA PRO A 326 -2.02 31.73 39.54
C PRO A 326 -2.37 32.50 38.26
N SER A 327 -3.41 33.33 38.32
CA SER A 327 -3.74 34.32 37.29
C SER A 327 -2.70 35.43 37.29
N ALA A 328 -1.93 35.56 36.21
CA ALA A 328 -1.18 36.76 35.91
C ALA A 328 -1.31 37.08 34.40
N THR A 329 -1.88 38.25 34.12
CA THR A 329 -1.98 38.86 32.80
C THR A 329 -0.56 39.22 32.33
N ILE A 330 -0.12 38.64 31.21
CA ILE A 330 1.14 39.01 30.54
C ILE A 330 0.82 39.41 29.11
N GLN A 331 1.17 40.67 28.78
CA GLN A 331 1.10 41.22 27.45
C GLN A 331 2.13 40.56 26.53
N LYS A 332 1.72 40.24 25.30
CA LYS A 332 2.58 39.65 24.28
C LYS A 332 3.45 40.73 23.64
N GLN A 333 4.76 40.56 23.73
CA GLN A 333 5.73 41.13 22.78
C GLN A 333 6.47 39.94 22.15
N ASP A 334 6.44 39.91 20.81
CA ASP A 334 6.99 38.84 19.98
C ASP A 334 8.50 39.05 19.77
N ASP A 335 9.34 38.28 20.48
CA ASP A 335 10.77 38.10 20.15
C ASP A 335 11.32 36.70 20.54
N THR A 336 10.45 35.68 20.61
CA THR A 336 10.81 34.35 21.16
C THR A 336 11.16 33.28 20.11
N ALA A 337 11.30 33.63 18.83
CA ALA A 337 11.51 32.64 17.75
C ALA A 337 12.98 32.18 17.61
N GLN A 338 13.94 33.01 17.99
CA GLN A 338 15.36 32.77 17.70
C GLN A 338 16.11 32.03 18.82
N TRP A 339 15.65 32.16 20.06
CA TRP A 339 16.24 31.49 21.23
C TRP A 339 15.85 30.01 21.32
N ASN A 340 14.59 29.67 20.98
CA ASN A 340 14.09 28.30 21.05
C ASN A 340 14.73 27.37 20.02
N LYS A 341 15.12 27.89 18.83
CA LYS A 341 15.76 27.12 17.76
C LYS A 341 17.16 26.60 18.12
N ARG A 342 17.93 27.32 18.94
CA ARG A 342 19.28 26.90 19.36
C ARG A 342 19.25 25.86 20.49
N ARG A 343 18.24 25.93 21.36
CA ARG A 343 18.06 24.98 22.46
C ARG A 343 17.53 23.62 21.97
N ASP A 344 16.65 23.62 20.96
CA ASP A 344 16.12 22.38 20.36
C ASP A 344 17.19 21.58 19.60
N ASN A 345 18.09 22.26 18.89
CA ASN A 345 19.19 21.59 18.17
C ASN A 345 20.13 20.83 19.11
N GLY A 346 20.44 21.40 20.28
CA GLY A 346 21.31 20.74 21.28
C GLY A 346 20.67 19.53 21.97
N VAL A 347 19.35 19.49 22.09
CA VAL A 347 18.62 18.31 22.61
C VAL A 347 18.56 17.22 21.55
N ARG A 348 18.30 17.61 20.29
CA ARG A 348 18.27 16.68 19.14
C ARG A 348 19.62 16.03 18.91
N GLU A 349 20.72 16.78 18.93
CA GLU A 349 22.08 16.24 18.76
C GLU A 349 22.46 15.22 19.84
N ARG A 350 22.04 15.44 21.09
CA ARG A 350 22.28 14.49 22.18
C ARG A 350 21.46 13.20 22.00
N GLN A 351 20.22 13.33 21.55
CA GLN A 351 19.36 12.18 21.26
C GLN A 351 19.85 11.39 20.05
N THR A 352 20.30 12.06 18.98
CA THR A 352 20.87 11.39 17.81
C THR A 352 22.16 10.68 18.16
N ARG A 353 23.03 11.28 18.97
CA ARG A 353 24.28 10.64 19.42
C ARG A 353 24.01 9.42 20.31
N MET A 354 22.99 9.47 21.18
CA MET A 354 22.59 8.30 21.98
C MET A 354 22.05 7.16 21.10
N MET A 355 21.21 7.47 20.11
CA MET A 355 20.70 6.47 19.16
C MET A 355 21.82 5.89 18.28
N GLU A 356 22.75 6.73 17.83
CA GLU A 356 23.92 6.30 17.06
C GLU A 356 24.81 5.37 17.88
N GLN A 357 25.07 5.69 19.15
CA GLN A 357 25.80 4.80 20.06
C GLN A 357 25.09 3.46 20.27
N GLN A 358 23.77 3.45 20.45
CA GLN A 358 23.01 2.19 20.55
C GLN A 358 23.09 1.37 19.25
N LEU A 359 23.06 2.03 18.09
CA LEU A 359 23.18 1.37 16.79
C LEU A 359 24.61 0.84 16.55
N GLU A 360 25.63 1.58 16.97
CA GLU A 360 27.03 1.16 16.92
C GLU A 360 27.30 -0.02 17.87
N GLU A 361 26.76 0.00 19.08
CA GLU A 361 26.88 -1.10 20.04
C GLU A 361 26.19 -2.37 19.52
N SER A 362 25.00 -2.26 18.95
CA SER A 362 24.31 -3.40 18.33
C SER A 362 25.07 -3.95 17.13
N ARG A 363 25.61 -3.08 16.25
CA ARG A 363 26.49 -3.48 15.14
C ARG A 363 27.77 -4.14 15.63
N LYS A 364 28.39 -3.63 16.68
CA LYS A 364 29.61 -4.20 17.25
C LYS A 364 29.34 -5.58 17.85
N ARG A 365 28.24 -5.74 18.60
CA ARG A 365 27.80 -7.04 19.15
C ARG A 365 27.48 -8.03 18.03
N ALA A 366 26.85 -7.60 16.94
CA ALA A 366 26.61 -8.47 15.78
C ALA A 366 27.92 -8.92 15.12
N LEU A 367 28.87 -8.01 14.92
CA LEU A 367 30.19 -8.36 14.37
C LEU A 367 31.01 -9.27 15.28
N GLU A 368 30.89 -9.12 16.60
CA GLU A 368 31.51 -10.01 17.58
C GLU A 368 30.87 -11.41 17.54
N GLN A 369 29.54 -11.49 17.45
CA GLN A 369 28.82 -12.76 17.28
C GLN A 369 29.20 -13.46 15.98
N ASP A 370 29.24 -12.75 14.86
CA ASP A 370 29.65 -13.32 13.57
C ASP A 370 31.08 -13.86 13.61
N LYS A 371 32.00 -13.16 14.28
CA LYS A 371 33.38 -13.61 14.47
C LYS A 371 33.46 -14.84 15.37
N GLU A 372 32.71 -14.86 16.47
CA GLU A 372 32.65 -16.03 17.36
C GLU A 372 32.06 -17.25 16.65
N GLU A 373 31.03 -17.06 15.82
CA GLU A 373 30.46 -18.11 14.99
C GLU A 373 31.44 -18.62 13.94
N GLN A 374 32.17 -17.73 13.27
CA GLN A 374 33.24 -18.10 12.34
C GLN A 374 34.34 -18.89 13.04
N GLU A 375 34.82 -18.42 14.20
CA GLU A 375 35.82 -19.15 14.98
C GLU A 375 35.29 -20.52 15.45
N ARG A 376 34.01 -20.61 15.81
CA ARG A 376 33.38 -21.87 16.21
C ARG A 376 33.28 -22.83 15.02
N LEU A 377 32.92 -22.34 13.83
CA LEU A 377 32.90 -23.11 12.60
C LEU A 377 34.30 -23.57 12.19
N GLU A 378 35.32 -22.72 12.36
CA GLU A 378 36.71 -23.08 12.12
C GLU A 378 37.23 -24.12 13.13
N LYS A 379 36.91 -23.98 14.41
CA LYS A 379 37.26 -24.98 15.43
C LYS A 379 36.55 -26.31 15.12
N ALA A 380 35.28 -26.24 14.70
CA ALA A 380 34.52 -27.41 14.28
C ALA A 380 35.11 -28.07 13.03
N SER A 381 35.53 -27.29 12.02
CA SER A 381 36.15 -27.81 10.80
C SER A 381 37.54 -28.40 11.08
N LYS A 382 38.35 -27.74 11.92
CA LYS A 382 39.66 -28.24 12.38
C LYS A 382 39.55 -29.52 13.23
N SER A 383 38.45 -29.70 13.96
CA SER A 383 38.21 -30.90 14.79
C SER A 383 37.68 -32.11 13.99
N LYS A 384 37.05 -31.87 12.84
CA LYS A 384 36.52 -32.93 11.97
C LYS A 384 37.67 -33.49 11.15
N LYS A 385 37.92 -34.80 11.27
CA LYS A 385 38.88 -35.52 10.43
C LYS A 385 38.47 -35.35 8.97
N THR A 386 39.42 -34.96 8.13
CA THR A 386 39.18 -34.77 6.70
C THR A 386 38.99 -36.12 6.03
N ASP A 387 38.29 -36.17 4.89
CA ASP A 387 38.07 -37.43 4.16
C ASP A 387 39.39 -38.08 3.70
N THR A 388 40.42 -37.25 3.48
CA THR A 388 41.80 -37.69 3.20
C THR A 388 42.48 -38.36 4.40
N ASP A 389 42.18 -37.92 5.63
CA ASP A 389 42.66 -38.60 6.85
C ASP A 389 41.96 -39.95 7.03
N ILE A 390 40.68 -40.04 6.66
CA ILE A 390 39.89 -41.27 6.73
C ILE A 390 40.36 -42.28 5.67
N SER A 391 40.61 -41.85 4.43
CA SER A 391 41.11 -42.72 3.35
C SER A 391 42.52 -43.23 3.65
N SER A 392 43.44 -42.36 4.09
CA SER A 392 44.80 -42.77 4.45
C SER A 392 44.83 -43.72 5.67
N ALA A 393 43.93 -43.53 6.65
CA ALA A 393 43.77 -44.47 7.76
C ALA A 393 43.24 -45.83 7.29
N ARG A 394 42.29 -45.86 6.34
CA ARG A 394 41.77 -47.10 5.73
C ARG A 394 42.84 -47.82 4.92
N GLU A 395 43.65 -47.11 4.14
CA GLU A 395 44.76 -47.70 3.37
C GLU A 395 45.81 -48.33 4.29
N ARG A 396 46.22 -47.64 5.35
CA ARG A 396 47.15 -48.19 6.36
C ARG A 396 46.57 -49.42 7.05
N PHE A 397 45.26 -49.43 7.33
CA PHE A 397 44.60 -50.59 7.93
C PHE A 397 44.59 -51.80 6.98
N LEU A 398 44.29 -51.58 5.70
CA LEU A 398 44.32 -52.63 4.68
C LEU A 398 45.74 -53.16 4.44
N ALA A 399 46.75 -52.30 4.43
CA ALA A 399 48.15 -52.70 4.33
C ALA A 399 48.56 -53.61 5.50
N ARG A 400 48.29 -53.19 6.75
CA ARG A 400 48.55 -54.02 7.95
C ARG A 400 47.80 -55.36 7.92
N LYS A 401 46.58 -55.39 7.36
CA LYS A 401 45.80 -56.61 7.24
C LYS A 401 46.44 -57.58 6.23
N ARG A 402 46.84 -57.08 5.05
CA ARG A 402 47.55 -57.87 4.04
C ARG A 402 48.87 -58.43 4.56
N GLU A 403 49.67 -57.60 5.23
CA GLU A 403 50.94 -58.04 5.83
C GLU A 403 50.74 -59.13 6.90
N LYS A 404 49.67 -59.03 7.71
CA LYS A 404 49.31 -60.07 8.68
C LYS A 404 48.89 -61.38 8.01
N GLU A 405 48.12 -61.31 6.93
CA GLU A 405 47.71 -62.50 6.17
C GLU A 405 48.91 -63.14 5.47
N GLU A 406 49.83 -62.36 4.90
CA GLU A 406 51.07 -62.87 4.32
C GLU A 406 52.00 -63.47 5.38
N ALA A 407 52.13 -62.84 6.55
CA ALA A 407 52.90 -63.37 7.66
C ALA A 407 52.28 -64.66 8.24
N ALA A 408 50.94 -64.75 8.28
CA ALA A 408 50.25 -65.97 8.67
C ALA A 408 50.44 -67.10 7.64
N LYS A 409 50.38 -66.78 6.34
CA LYS A 409 50.68 -67.74 5.27
C LYS A 409 52.14 -68.21 5.32
N LYS A 410 53.10 -67.31 5.57
CA LYS A 410 54.52 -67.64 5.76
C LYS A 410 54.83 -68.43 7.03
N LYS A 411 53.93 -68.44 8.02
CA LYS A 411 54.06 -69.26 9.23
C LYS A 411 53.33 -70.62 9.13
N ALA A 412 52.44 -70.78 8.16
CA ALA A 412 51.61 -71.97 7.98
C ALA A 412 52.09 -72.90 6.84
N GLY A 413 53.01 -72.43 6.00
CA GLY A 413 53.84 -73.26 5.11
C GLY A 413 55.25 -73.34 5.67
#